data_AF-A0A7C0UTQ3-F1
#
_entry.id   AF-A0A7C0UTQ3-F1
#
_cell.length_a   1.000
_cell.length_b   1.000
_cell.length_c   1.000
_cell.angle_alpha   90.00
_cell.angle_beta   90.00
_cell.angle_gamma   90.00
#
_symmetry.space_group_name_H-M   'P 1'
#
loop_
_entity.id
_entity.type
_entity.pdbx_description
1 polymer ?
#
loop_
_entity_poly.entity_id
_entity_poly.type
_entity_poly.pdbx_seq_one_letter_code
_entity_poly.pdbx_strand_id
1 'polypeptide(L)'
;VETVCREATDIPEHKPAIIATGPLTTEQLAEAIRGLTGSEHLYYYDATSPIVSADSIDYDKVFFASRYGKGAPDFLNCPMSEEEYFRFVDALLAAPRVVLREFEEPRFFEGCLPIEEMAARGPLTLAHGPLKPVGLVDPRSGRRPFAVVQLRREDVGGQAYELVGFQTRLVWSAQREVFRLIPGLENAEFLRFGAMHRNTYICSPRFLDRTQQFRGRPGLFFAGQITGVEGYIESAASGLLAGVAAAHLIRGAGYVPPPPTTAHGALMRYIAESDPSRFQPSNIHFGLLDPPGDRRLRGRARKEHLARRALDAIRRWRDELAA
;
A
#
# COMPACT_ATOMS: atom_id res chain seq x y z
N VAL A 1 25.20 18.84 2.65
CA VAL A 1 24.59 17.85 1.74
C VAL A 1 24.98 18.26 0.34
N GLU A 2 25.60 17.37 -0.42
CA GLU A 2 25.89 17.56 -1.84
C GLU A 2 24.81 16.83 -2.66
N THR A 3 24.37 17.41 -3.76
CA THR A 3 23.36 16.79 -4.64
C THR A 3 23.96 16.60 -6.03
N VAL A 4 23.91 15.36 -6.52
CA VAL A 4 24.39 15.00 -7.86
C VAL A 4 23.19 14.56 -8.69
N CYS A 5 22.79 15.36 -9.67
CA CYS A 5 21.67 15.07 -10.57
C CYS A 5 22.10 14.15 -11.71
N ARG A 6 22.24 12.86 -11.42
CA ARG A 6 22.53 11.81 -12.42
C ARG A 6 21.81 10.51 -12.06
N GLU A 7 21.59 9.68 -13.05
CA GLU A 7 21.16 8.29 -12.82
C GLU A 7 22.30 7.51 -12.14
N ALA A 8 21.99 6.80 -11.07
CA ALA A 8 22.87 5.79 -10.49
C ALA A 8 22.59 4.46 -11.19
N THR A 9 23.54 3.98 -12.00
CA THR A 9 23.37 2.78 -12.84
C THR A 9 23.96 1.51 -12.24
N ASP A 10 24.72 1.63 -11.14
CA ASP A 10 25.37 0.51 -10.45
C ASP A 10 25.33 0.70 -8.92
N ILE A 11 25.62 -0.37 -8.17
CA ILE A 11 25.67 -0.37 -6.71
C ILE A 11 26.93 0.39 -6.25
N PRO A 12 26.79 1.45 -5.45
CA PRO A 12 27.93 2.26 -5.02
C PRO A 12 29.03 1.45 -4.32
N GLU A 13 30.29 1.66 -4.70
CA GLU A 13 31.44 1.01 -4.09
C GLU A 13 31.75 1.50 -2.67
N HIS A 14 31.57 2.80 -2.45
CA HIS A 14 31.83 3.46 -1.17
C HIS A 14 30.88 2.99 -0.07
N LYS A 15 31.34 3.08 1.19
CA LYS A 15 30.59 2.69 2.37
C LYS A 15 30.64 3.81 3.42
N PRO A 16 29.51 4.11 4.10
CA PRO A 16 28.20 3.51 3.87
C PRO A 16 27.53 4.00 2.58
N ALA A 17 26.62 3.20 2.03
CA ALA A 17 25.74 3.56 0.92
C ALA A 17 24.31 3.07 1.19
N ILE A 18 23.31 3.88 0.83
CA ILE A 18 21.89 3.55 1.00
C ILE A 18 21.19 3.59 -0.36
N ILE A 19 20.61 2.48 -0.80
CA ILE A 19 19.79 2.41 -2.01
C ILE A 19 18.32 2.62 -1.62
N ALA A 20 17.73 3.72 -2.09
CA ALA A 20 16.35 4.11 -1.76
C ALA A 20 15.55 4.61 -2.99
N THR A 21 15.71 3.92 -4.11
CA THR A 21 15.17 4.32 -5.43
C THR A 21 13.68 4.03 -5.63
N GLY A 22 13.03 3.37 -4.68
CA GLY A 22 11.59 3.15 -4.69
C GLY A 22 11.11 2.16 -5.78
N PRO A 23 9.81 2.19 -6.12
CA PRO A 23 9.18 1.18 -6.99
C PRO A 23 9.70 1.18 -8.42
N LEU A 24 10.04 2.35 -8.94
CA LEU A 24 10.42 2.59 -10.32
C LEU A 24 11.95 2.69 -10.45
N THR A 25 12.66 1.80 -9.75
CA THR A 25 14.11 1.65 -9.89
C THR A 25 14.42 1.39 -11.36
N THR A 26 15.37 2.16 -11.92
CA THR A 26 15.69 2.07 -13.35
C THR A 26 16.26 0.70 -13.71
N GLU A 27 16.11 0.31 -14.97
CA GLU A 27 16.46 -1.03 -15.43
C GLU A 27 17.92 -1.41 -15.17
N GLN A 28 18.85 -0.47 -15.37
CA GLN A 28 20.28 -0.70 -15.15
C GLN A 28 20.60 -0.98 -13.67
N LEU A 29 20.08 -0.15 -12.76
CA LEU A 29 20.29 -0.38 -11.33
C LEU A 29 19.57 -1.63 -10.85
N ALA A 30 18.39 -1.92 -11.38
CA ALA A 30 17.67 -3.16 -11.08
C ALA A 30 18.49 -4.40 -11.52
N GLU A 31 19.20 -4.34 -12.65
CA GLU A 31 20.11 -5.41 -13.10
C GLU A 31 21.31 -5.56 -12.15
N ALA A 32 21.94 -4.45 -11.74
CA ALA A 32 23.02 -4.49 -10.75
C ALA A 32 22.56 -5.14 -9.43
N ILE A 33 21.35 -4.80 -8.96
CA ILE A 33 20.75 -5.42 -7.77
C ILE A 33 20.41 -6.90 -8.00
N ARG A 34 19.95 -7.29 -9.19
CA ARG A 34 19.76 -8.71 -9.55
C ARG A 34 21.08 -9.47 -9.47
N GLY A 35 22.16 -8.93 -10.03
CA GLY A 35 23.50 -9.49 -9.94
C GLY A 35 23.99 -9.66 -8.50
N LEU A 36 23.75 -8.67 -7.64
CA LEU A 36 24.11 -8.73 -6.22
C LEU A 36 23.30 -9.79 -5.44
N THR A 37 22.01 -9.92 -5.76
CA THR A 37 21.09 -10.79 -5.00
C THR A 37 21.02 -12.22 -5.55
N GLY A 38 21.49 -12.47 -6.77
CA GLY A 38 21.31 -13.74 -7.47
C GLY A 38 19.83 -14.13 -7.64
N SER A 39 18.91 -13.14 -7.60
CA SER A 39 17.47 -13.38 -7.69
C SER A 39 16.96 -13.18 -9.11
N GLU A 40 16.24 -14.15 -9.64
CA GLU A 40 15.62 -14.07 -10.98
C GLU A 40 14.44 -13.08 -11.02
N HIS A 41 13.77 -12.83 -9.88
CA HIS A 41 12.61 -11.95 -9.79
C HIS A 41 12.76 -10.90 -8.68
N LEU A 42 12.80 -9.63 -9.05
CA LEU A 42 12.79 -8.46 -8.15
C LEU A 42 11.51 -7.63 -8.28
N TYR A 43 10.33 -8.24 -8.37
CA TYR A 43 9.12 -7.47 -8.63
C TYR A 43 7.85 -8.04 -8.01
N TYR A 44 6.95 -7.13 -7.63
CA TYR A 44 5.54 -7.42 -7.37
C TYR A 44 4.69 -6.48 -8.21
N TYR A 45 3.40 -6.76 -8.26
CA TYR A 45 2.48 -5.89 -8.97
C TYR A 45 1.61 -5.08 -7.99
N ASP A 46 1.56 -3.78 -8.24
CA ASP A 46 0.62 -2.84 -7.66
C ASP A 46 -0.39 -2.43 -8.74
N ALA A 47 -1.58 -2.00 -8.36
CA ALA A 47 -2.59 -1.56 -9.30
C ALA A 47 -3.09 -0.16 -8.93
N THR A 48 -3.38 0.64 -9.94
CA THR A 48 -3.90 2.00 -9.77
C THR A 48 -5.39 2.03 -10.04
N SER A 49 -6.09 2.92 -9.35
CA SER A 49 -7.52 3.10 -9.56
C SER A 49 -7.79 4.09 -10.71
N PRO A 50 -8.93 3.96 -11.40
CA PRO A 50 -9.38 4.93 -12.39
C PRO A 50 -9.70 6.29 -11.77
N ILE A 51 -9.57 7.33 -12.59
CA ILE A 51 -10.01 8.70 -12.30
C ILE A 51 -11.08 9.10 -13.30
N VAL A 52 -12.15 9.71 -12.81
CA VAL A 52 -13.26 10.26 -13.60
C VAL A 52 -13.32 11.79 -13.51
N SER A 53 -13.85 12.41 -14.56
CA SER A 53 -14.13 13.84 -14.62
C SER A 53 -15.32 14.19 -13.73
N ALA A 54 -15.21 15.24 -12.92
CA ALA A 54 -16.30 15.73 -12.08
C ALA A 54 -17.56 16.07 -12.88
N ASP A 55 -17.40 16.69 -14.05
CA ASP A 55 -18.51 17.13 -14.92
C ASP A 55 -19.33 15.97 -15.49
N SER A 56 -18.78 14.76 -15.45
CA SER A 56 -19.43 13.55 -15.97
C SER A 56 -20.21 12.76 -14.91
N ILE A 57 -20.20 13.21 -13.65
CA ILE A 57 -20.87 12.55 -12.53
C ILE A 57 -22.32 13.04 -12.43
N ASP A 58 -23.25 12.09 -12.32
CA ASP A 58 -24.65 12.38 -12.03
C ASP A 58 -24.84 12.62 -10.52
N TYR A 59 -24.79 13.91 -10.14
CA TYR A 59 -24.93 14.39 -8.76
C TYR A 59 -26.31 14.14 -8.14
N ASP A 60 -27.33 13.81 -8.95
CA ASP A 60 -28.65 13.45 -8.45
C ASP A 60 -28.68 12.03 -7.86
N LYS A 61 -27.63 11.23 -8.07
CA LYS A 61 -27.49 9.87 -7.52
C LYS A 61 -26.41 9.72 -6.45
N VAL A 62 -25.51 10.68 -6.31
CA VAL A 62 -24.37 10.61 -5.36
C VAL A 62 -24.48 11.61 -4.21
N PHE A 63 -23.78 11.40 -3.10
CA PHE A 63 -23.81 12.34 -1.98
C PHE A 63 -22.45 12.51 -1.29
N PHE A 64 -22.18 13.74 -0.85
CA PHE A 64 -20.98 14.08 -0.09
C PHE A 64 -21.14 13.67 1.37
N ALA A 65 -20.27 12.79 1.86
CA ALA A 65 -20.26 12.39 3.27
C ALA A 65 -18.94 11.73 3.67
N SER A 66 -18.49 12.06 4.88
CA SER A 66 -17.48 11.32 5.61
C SER A 66 -18.15 10.30 6.54
N ARG A 67 -17.51 9.14 6.71
CA ARG A 67 -18.05 8.09 7.60
C ARG A 67 -18.21 8.62 9.03
N TYR A 68 -19.34 8.28 9.65
CA TYR A 68 -19.75 8.70 10.99
C TYR A 68 -19.91 10.22 11.16
N GLY A 69 -20.04 10.98 10.07
CA GLY A 69 -20.25 12.43 10.12
C GLY A 69 -19.09 13.22 10.75
N LYS A 70 -17.87 12.65 10.75
CA LYS A 70 -16.68 13.32 11.29
C LYS A 70 -15.91 14.06 10.20
N GLY A 71 -15.72 15.36 10.39
CA GLY A 71 -14.92 16.21 9.49
C GLY A 71 -15.72 16.80 8.33
N ALA A 72 -15.04 17.57 7.47
CA ALA A 72 -15.61 17.99 6.20
C ALA A 72 -15.86 16.75 5.32
N PRO A 73 -16.86 16.78 4.43
CA PRO A 73 -17.12 15.65 3.54
C PRO A 73 -16.01 15.54 2.49
N ASP A 74 -15.06 14.63 2.71
CA ASP A 74 -13.89 14.45 1.84
C ASP A 74 -14.15 13.46 0.68
N PHE A 75 -15.30 12.78 0.71
CA PHE A 75 -15.66 11.74 -0.25
C PHE A 75 -17.04 12.00 -0.85
N LEU A 76 -17.14 11.78 -2.16
CA LEU A 76 -18.39 11.63 -2.88
C LEU A 76 -18.77 10.15 -2.90
N ASN A 77 -20.01 9.82 -2.57
CA ASN A 77 -20.45 8.45 -2.34
C ASN A 77 -21.51 8.06 -3.36
N CYS A 78 -21.27 6.98 -4.09
CA CYS A 78 -22.19 6.33 -5.02
C CYS A 78 -22.87 5.16 -4.30
N PRO A 79 -24.08 5.35 -3.74
CA PRO A 79 -24.80 4.27 -3.07
C PRO A 79 -25.25 3.21 -4.09
N MET A 80 -25.24 1.95 -3.67
CA MET A 80 -25.78 0.84 -4.45
C MET A 80 -26.84 0.11 -3.64
N SER A 81 -27.92 -0.27 -4.31
CA SER A 81 -28.82 -1.32 -3.87
C SER A 81 -28.14 -2.69 -3.93
N GLU A 82 -28.79 -3.70 -3.34
CA GLU A 82 -28.32 -5.08 -3.40
C GLU A 82 -28.27 -5.61 -4.84
N GLU A 83 -29.30 -5.31 -5.64
CA GLU A 83 -29.38 -5.72 -7.06
C GLU A 83 -28.27 -5.08 -7.90
N GLU A 84 -28.05 -3.76 -7.75
CA GLU A 84 -26.98 -3.06 -8.46
C GLU A 84 -25.61 -3.58 -8.07
N TYR A 85 -25.40 -3.90 -6.79
CA TYR A 85 -24.15 -4.48 -6.31
C TYR A 85 -23.86 -5.84 -6.95
N PHE A 86 -24.83 -6.75 -6.97
CA PHE A 86 -24.62 -8.07 -7.56
C PHE A 86 -24.43 -7.99 -9.07
N ARG A 87 -25.21 -7.14 -9.76
CA ARG A 87 -25.00 -6.85 -11.19
C ARG A 87 -23.58 -6.35 -11.48
N PHE A 88 -23.06 -5.46 -10.64
CA PHE A 88 -21.70 -4.95 -10.75
C PHE A 88 -20.65 -6.05 -10.50
N VAL A 89 -20.81 -6.85 -9.46
CA VAL A 89 -19.90 -7.97 -9.14
C VAL A 89 -19.86 -8.99 -10.29
N ASP A 90 -21.01 -9.36 -10.84
CA ASP A 90 -21.08 -10.31 -11.95
C ASP A 90 -20.38 -9.77 -13.20
N ALA A 91 -20.63 -8.50 -13.55
CA ALA A 91 -19.97 -7.84 -14.66
C ALA A 91 -18.45 -7.74 -14.44
N LEU A 92 -18.02 -7.44 -13.22
CA LEU A 92 -16.61 -7.35 -12.85
C LEU A 92 -15.89 -8.71 -12.96
N LEU A 93 -16.55 -9.80 -12.58
CA LEU A 93 -15.98 -11.15 -12.66
C LEU A 93 -15.87 -11.65 -14.10
N ALA A 94 -16.85 -11.30 -14.95
CA ALA A 94 -16.90 -11.66 -16.37
C ALA A 94 -15.98 -10.81 -17.27
N ALA A 95 -15.53 -9.66 -16.78
CA ALA A 95 -14.80 -8.69 -17.57
C ALA A 95 -13.39 -9.18 -18.00
N PRO A 96 -12.97 -8.88 -19.25
CA PRO A 96 -11.65 -9.27 -19.72
C PRO A 96 -10.53 -8.54 -18.97
N ARG A 97 -9.47 -9.29 -18.66
CA ARG A 97 -8.32 -8.85 -17.86
C ARG A 97 -7.07 -8.82 -18.72
N VAL A 98 -6.15 -7.93 -18.41
CA VAL A 98 -4.80 -7.97 -18.99
C VAL A 98 -4.11 -9.25 -18.54
N VAL A 99 -3.75 -10.10 -19.50
CA VAL A 99 -3.00 -11.35 -19.25
C VAL A 99 -1.58 -10.99 -18.84
N LEU A 100 -1.17 -11.46 -17.66
CA LEU A 100 0.23 -11.38 -17.23
C LEU A 100 1.02 -12.45 -17.97
N ARG A 101 2.30 -12.21 -18.29
CA ARG A 101 3.09 -13.12 -19.15
C ARG A 101 3.21 -14.50 -18.48
N GLU A 102 3.25 -15.58 -19.26
CA GLU A 102 3.12 -17.00 -18.79
C GLU A 102 4.13 -17.46 -17.73
N PHE A 103 5.25 -16.76 -17.53
CA PHE A 103 6.24 -17.04 -16.48
C PHE A 103 6.02 -16.23 -15.18
N GLU A 104 4.93 -15.46 -15.10
CA GLU A 104 4.57 -14.63 -13.95
C GLU A 104 3.43 -15.29 -13.19
N GLU A 105 3.72 -16.01 -12.10
CA GLU A 105 2.71 -16.23 -11.08
C GLU A 105 2.39 -14.87 -10.45
N PRO A 106 1.17 -14.32 -10.58
CA PRO A 106 0.85 -13.03 -9.99
C PRO A 106 0.90 -13.10 -8.47
N ARG A 107 2.00 -12.61 -7.93
CA ARG A 107 2.15 -12.27 -6.52
C ARG A 107 1.55 -10.88 -6.31
N PHE A 108 0.25 -10.84 -6.05
CA PHE A 108 -0.43 -9.60 -5.70
C PHE A 108 -0.11 -9.18 -4.27
N PHE A 109 0.04 -7.87 -4.06
CA PHE A 109 0.08 -7.32 -2.72
C PHE A 109 -1.33 -7.32 -2.10
N GLU A 110 -1.50 -7.99 -0.96
CA GLU A 110 -2.82 -8.16 -0.31
C GLU A 110 -3.47 -6.81 0.10
N GLY A 111 -2.68 -5.78 0.37
CA GLY A 111 -3.20 -4.44 0.69
C GLY A 111 -3.65 -3.63 -0.54
N CYS A 112 -3.30 -4.06 -1.75
CA CYS A 112 -3.63 -3.40 -3.02
C CYS A 112 -4.11 -4.41 -4.07
N LEU A 113 -4.92 -5.38 -3.64
CA LEU A 113 -5.42 -6.43 -4.52
C LEU A 113 -6.37 -5.83 -5.57
N PRO A 114 -6.27 -6.23 -6.85
CA PRO A 114 -7.22 -5.78 -7.86
C PRO A 114 -8.66 -6.12 -7.49
N ILE A 115 -9.59 -5.20 -7.76
CA ILE A 115 -11.00 -5.30 -7.32
C ILE A 115 -11.69 -6.56 -7.87
N GLU A 116 -11.36 -7.00 -9.07
CA GLU A 116 -11.85 -8.24 -9.66
C GLU A 116 -11.32 -9.51 -8.95
N GLU A 117 -10.10 -9.46 -8.41
CA GLU A 117 -9.52 -10.56 -7.63
C GLU A 117 -10.13 -10.58 -6.22
N MET A 118 -10.46 -9.41 -5.65
CA MET A 118 -11.24 -9.32 -4.40
C MET A 118 -12.65 -9.89 -4.59
N ALA A 119 -13.33 -9.55 -5.70
CA ALA A 119 -14.65 -10.07 -6.02
C ALA A 119 -14.66 -11.59 -6.16
N ALA A 120 -13.61 -12.17 -6.75
CA ALA A 120 -13.48 -13.61 -6.96
C ALA A 120 -13.38 -14.41 -5.64
N ARG A 121 -12.96 -13.78 -4.54
CA ARG A 121 -12.85 -14.41 -3.21
C ARG A 121 -14.20 -14.61 -2.53
N GLY A 122 -15.27 -14.04 -3.06
CA GLY A 122 -16.63 -14.30 -2.60
C GLY A 122 -17.60 -13.14 -2.87
N PRO A 123 -18.91 -13.43 -2.98
CA PRO A 123 -19.91 -12.49 -3.46
C PRO A 123 -20.07 -11.24 -2.59
N LEU A 124 -19.80 -11.33 -1.29
CA LEU A 124 -19.89 -10.21 -0.34
C LEU A 124 -18.54 -9.58 0.03
N THR A 125 -17.44 -10.04 -0.60
CA THR A 125 -16.09 -9.58 -0.24
C THR A 125 -15.96 -8.07 -0.42
N LEU A 126 -16.50 -7.53 -1.52
CA LEU A 126 -16.47 -6.09 -1.81
C LEU A 126 -17.31 -5.30 -0.80
N ALA A 127 -18.52 -5.75 -0.47
CA ALA A 127 -19.41 -5.13 0.51
C ALA A 127 -18.86 -5.13 1.95
N HIS A 128 -17.93 -6.04 2.27
CA HIS A 128 -17.23 -6.06 3.56
C HIS A 128 -15.85 -5.36 3.52
N GLY A 129 -15.31 -5.14 2.32
CA GLY A 129 -14.02 -4.51 2.06
C GLY A 129 -14.14 -3.08 1.54
N PRO A 130 -13.76 -2.80 0.29
CA PRO A 130 -13.66 -1.43 -0.25
C PRO A 130 -15.02 -0.76 -0.40
N LEU A 131 -16.10 -1.53 -0.67
CA LEU A 131 -17.44 -0.98 -0.90
C LEU A 131 -18.33 -0.97 0.36
N LYS A 132 -17.73 -1.13 1.55
CA LYS A 132 -18.50 -1.24 2.79
C LYS A 132 -19.27 0.06 3.10
N PRO A 133 -20.57 0.02 3.41
CA PRO A 133 -21.38 1.22 3.66
C PRO A 133 -21.29 1.73 5.12
N VAL A 134 -20.43 1.14 5.94
CA VAL A 134 -20.39 1.40 7.39
C VAL A 134 -20.12 2.88 7.71
N GLY A 135 -21.00 3.48 8.51
CA GLY A 135 -20.91 4.87 8.93
C GLY A 135 -21.51 5.86 7.94
N LEU A 136 -22.19 5.41 6.89
CA LEU A 136 -22.84 6.26 5.90
C LEU A 136 -24.36 6.03 5.93
N VAL A 137 -25.10 7.11 5.74
CA VAL A 137 -26.55 7.13 5.56
C VAL A 137 -26.81 7.91 4.30
N ASP A 138 -27.52 7.31 3.34
CA ASP A 138 -27.91 7.99 2.13
C ASP A 138 -29.03 9.00 2.48
N PRO A 139 -28.83 10.31 2.22
CA PRO A 139 -29.82 11.34 2.58
C PRO A 139 -31.13 11.19 1.82
N ARG A 140 -31.15 10.53 0.66
CA ARG A 140 -32.36 10.35 -0.16
C ARG A 140 -33.29 9.30 0.43
N SER A 141 -32.73 8.16 0.82
CA SER A 141 -33.48 7.05 1.39
C SER A 141 -33.60 7.10 2.92
N GLY A 142 -32.75 7.90 3.59
CA GLY A 142 -32.62 7.93 5.05
C GLY A 142 -32.08 6.61 5.64
N ARG A 143 -31.55 5.72 4.79
CA ARG A 143 -31.10 4.38 5.16
C ARG A 143 -29.63 4.19 4.79
N ARG A 144 -28.99 3.20 5.42
CA ARG A 144 -27.65 2.76 5.02
C ARG A 144 -27.77 2.00 3.69
N PRO A 145 -27.00 2.36 2.64
CA PRO A 145 -27.01 1.60 1.38
C PRO A 145 -26.44 0.19 1.58
N PHE A 146 -26.67 -0.71 0.63
CA PHE A 146 -26.13 -2.07 0.69
C PHE A 146 -24.61 -2.06 0.50
N ALA A 147 -24.15 -1.33 -0.51
CA ALA A 147 -22.74 -1.06 -0.79
C ALA A 147 -22.56 0.39 -1.24
N VAL A 148 -21.32 0.87 -1.25
CA VAL A 148 -21.00 2.24 -1.68
C VAL A 148 -19.66 2.29 -2.39
N VAL A 149 -19.60 2.94 -3.55
CA VAL A 149 -18.32 3.33 -4.15
C VAL A 149 -17.97 4.72 -3.66
N GLN A 150 -16.79 4.88 -3.08
CA GLN A 150 -16.32 6.19 -2.63
C GLN A 150 -15.40 6.79 -3.69
N LEU A 151 -15.59 8.07 -3.98
CA LEU A 151 -14.80 8.87 -4.89
C LEU A 151 -14.02 9.89 -4.06
N ARG A 152 -12.69 9.89 -4.19
CA ARG A 152 -11.81 10.86 -3.52
C ARG A 152 -11.44 11.96 -4.50
N ARG A 153 -11.50 13.21 -4.05
CA ARG A 153 -11.03 14.34 -4.86
C ARG A 153 -9.52 14.20 -5.12
N GLU A 154 -9.12 14.28 -6.39
CA GLU A 154 -7.72 14.13 -6.79
C GLU A 154 -6.98 15.47 -6.86
N ASP A 155 -7.65 16.53 -7.29
CA ASP A 155 -7.06 17.86 -7.45
C ASP A 155 -7.64 18.87 -6.45
N VAL A 156 -6.92 19.97 -6.21
CA VAL A 156 -7.41 21.06 -5.33
C VAL A 156 -8.67 21.70 -5.92
N GLY A 157 -8.78 21.74 -7.25
CA GLY A 157 -9.90 22.31 -7.99
C GLY A 157 -11.19 21.49 -7.93
N GLY A 158 -11.14 20.21 -7.60
CA GLY A 158 -12.31 19.33 -7.58
C GLY A 158 -12.83 18.94 -8.94
N GLN A 159 -11.99 18.99 -9.98
CA GLN A 159 -12.35 18.64 -11.36
C GLN A 159 -12.18 17.14 -11.63
N ALA A 160 -11.47 16.42 -10.77
CA ALA A 160 -11.19 14.99 -10.94
C ALA A 160 -11.41 14.20 -9.65
N TYR A 161 -11.97 13.00 -9.81
CA TYR A 161 -12.23 12.08 -8.71
C TYR A 161 -11.65 10.69 -8.98
N GLU A 162 -10.88 10.17 -8.02
CA GLU A 162 -10.37 8.80 -8.03
C GLU A 162 -11.39 7.84 -7.39
N LEU A 163 -11.61 6.68 -8.01
CA LEU A 163 -12.42 5.61 -7.42
C LEU A 163 -11.63 4.88 -6.32
N VAL A 164 -12.04 5.01 -5.06
CA VAL A 164 -11.30 4.49 -3.91
C VAL A 164 -11.43 2.96 -3.82
N GLY A 165 -10.30 2.26 -3.84
CA GLY A 165 -10.26 0.79 -3.75
C GLY A 165 -10.61 0.07 -5.05
N PHE A 166 -10.46 0.76 -6.19
CA PHE A 166 -10.75 0.25 -7.53
C PHE A 166 -9.48 -0.01 -8.32
N GLN A 167 -8.41 -0.41 -7.64
CA GLN A 167 -7.20 -0.88 -8.30
C GLN A 167 -7.58 -2.08 -9.18
N THR A 168 -7.15 -2.13 -10.44
CA THR A 168 -7.69 -3.12 -11.38
C THR A 168 -6.69 -3.56 -12.46
N ARG A 169 -6.90 -4.77 -12.98
CA ARG A 169 -6.22 -5.38 -14.14
C ARG A 169 -7.14 -5.48 -15.36
N LEU A 170 -8.38 -5.00 -15.27
CA LEU A 170 -9.31 -5.01 -16.38
C LEU A 170 -8.72 -4.26 -17.58
N VAL A 171 -8.97 -4.75 -18.79
CA VAL A 171 -8.65 -3.97 -20.00
C VAL A 171 -9.47 -2.67 -20.01
N TRP A 172 -8.96 -1.61 -20.61
CA TRP A 172 -9.59 -0.29 -20.51
C TRP A 172 -11.02 -0.21 -21.05
N SER A 173 -11.35 -0.99 -22.09
CA SER A 173 -12.74 -1.10 -22.58
C SER A 173 -13.66 -1.68 -21.52
N ALA A 174 -13.23 -2.74 -20.84
CA ALA A 174 -13.98 -3.38 -19.78
C ALA A 174 -14.11 -2.48 -18.54
N GLN A 175 -13.06 -1.74 -18.16
CA GLN A 175 -13.17 -0.73 -17.11
C GLN A 175 -14.27 0.29 -17.42
N ARG A 176 -14.29 0.81 -18.65
CA ARG A 176 -15.31 1.77 -19.09
C ARG A 176 -16.72 1.19 -18.99
N GLU A 177 -16.92 -0.05 -19.42
CA GLU A 177 -18.23 -0.71 -19.40
C GLU A 177 -18.68 -1.05 -17.98
N VAL A 178 -17.82 -1.71 -17.19
CA VAL A 178 -18.14 -2.19 -15.84
C VAL A 178 -18.32 -1.04 -14.86
N PHE A 179 -17.42 -0.06 -14.86
CA PHE A 179 -17.50 1.04 -13.88
C PHE A 179 -18.63 2.03 -14.19
N ARG A 180 -19.19 2.03 -15.40
CA ARG A 180 -20.45 2.76 -15.71
C ARG A 180 -21.70 2.08 -15.15
N LEU A 181 -21.61 0.87 -14.61
CA LEU A 181 -22.72 0.25 -13.87
C LEU A 181 -22.91 0.84 -12.47
N ILE A 182 -21.96 1.64 -11.99
CA ILE A 182 -22.01 2.31 -10.69
C ILE A 182 -23.00 3.48 -10.77
N PRO A 183 -23.99 3.56 -9.86
CA PRO A 183 -24.93 4.67 -9.83
C PRO A 183 -24.23 6.02 -9.69
N GLY A 184 -24.53 6.96 -10.58
CA GLY A 184 -23.86 8.26 -10.66
C GLY A 184 -22.72 8.32 -11.67
N LEU A 185 -22.23 7.18 -12.17
CA LEU A 185 -21.13 7.10 -13.12
C LEU A 185 -21.53 6.56 -14.48
N GLU A 186 -22.82 6.49 -14.80
CA GLU A 186 -23.35 5.87 -16.03
C GLU A 186 -22.77 6.52 -17.30
N ASN A 187 -22.54 7.83 -17.23
CA ASN A 187 -21.95 8.62 -18.31
C ASN A 187 -20.51 9.06 -18.01
N ALA A 188 -19.86 8.46 -17.02
CA ALA A 188 -18.55 8.91 -16.56
C ALA A 188 -17.52 8.97 -17.69
N GLU A 189 -16.79 10.07 -17.74
CA GLU A 189 -15.62 10.29 -18.57
C GLU A 189 -14.38 9.90 -17.74
N PHE A 190 -13.67 8.87 -18.20
CA PHE A 190 -12.45 8.41 -17.54
C PHE A 190 -11.26 9.24 -18.02
N LEU A 191 -10.73 10.08 -17.15
CA LEU A 191 -9.51 10.85 -17.37
C LEU A 191 -8.27 9.96 -17.31
N ARG A 192 -8.33 8.91 -16.49
CA ARG A 192 -7.28 7.89 -16.36
C ARG A 192 -7.93 6.53 -16.06
N PHE A 193 -7.51 5.50 -16.77
CA PHE A 193 -7.87 4.12 -16.43
C PHE A 193 -6.93 3.54 -15.39
N GLY A 194 -7.43 2.58 -14.61
CA GLY A 194 -6.58 1.79 -13.73
C GLY A 194 -5.59 0.95 -14.52
N ALA A 195 -4.43 0.72 -13.94
CA ALA A 195 -3.36 -0.07 -14.55
C ALA A 195 -2.53 -0.78 -13.49
N MET A 196 -2.02 -1.96 -13.84
CA MET A 196 -1.02 -2.65 -13.04
C MET A 196 0.37 -2.08 -13.31
N HIS A 197 1.06 -1.70 -12.25
CA HIS A 197 2.45 -1.27 -12.26
C HIS A 197 3.32 -2.38 -11.67
N ARG A 198 4.41 -2.70 -12.38
CA ARG A 198 5.45 -3.57 -11.86
C ARG A 198 6.33 -2.75 -10.92
N ASN A 199 6.26 -3.06 -9.63
CA ASN A 199 7.08 -2.41 -8.61
C ASN A 199 8.29 -3.28 -8.32
N THR A 200 9.47 -2.66 -8.30
CA THR A 200 10.72 -3.35 -8.00
C THR A 200 10.91 -3.46 -6.49
N TYR A 201 11.21 -4.66 -6.01
CA TYR A 201 11.60 -4.90 -4.62
C TYR A 201 12.53 -6.11 -4.51
N ILE A 202 13.32 -6.16 -3.45
CA ILE A 202 14.14 -7.32 -3.10
C ILE A 202 13.41 -8.21 -2.09
N CYS A 203 13.68 -9.52 -2.12
CA CYS A 203 13.23 -10.44 -1.08
C CYS A 203 14.04 -10.20 0.21
N SER A 204 13.71 -9.11 0.91
CA SER A 204 14.47 -8.60 2.05
C SER A 204 14.80 -9.65 3.10
N PRO A 205 13.94 -10.63 3.45
CA PRO A 205 14.32 -11.61 4.47
C PRO A 205 15.52 -12.48 4.08
N ARG A 206 15.81 -12.64 2.79
CA ARG A 206 17.02 -13.33 2.31
C ARG A 206 18.28 -12.48 2.42
N PHE A 207 18.14 -11.17 2.29
CA PHE A 207 19.25 -10.28 1.95
C PHE A 207 19.56 -9.24 3.01
N LEU A 208 18.56 -8.80 3.78
CA LEU A 208 18.66 -7.73 4.74
C LEU A 208 18.56 -8.24 6.18
N ASP A 209 19.27 -7.59 7.08
CA ASP A 209 19.04 -7.70 8.52
C ASP A 209 18.08 -6.61 9.04
N ARG A 210 17.81 -6.61 10.36
CA ARG A 210 16.92 -5.62 10.99
C ARG A 210 17.46 -4.18 11.00
N THR A 211 18.73 -3.98 10.65
CA THR A 211 19.34 -2.65 10.44
C THR A 211 19.22 -2.19 8.99
N GLN A 212 18.56 -3.00 8.14
CA GLN A 212 18.41 -2.82 6.70
C GLN A 212 19.71 -2.94 5.91
N GLN A 213 20.75 -3.49 6.54
CA GLN A 213 22.04 -3.71 5.92
C GLN A 213 22.00 -5.02 5.13
N PHE A 214 22.63 -5.00 3.95
CA PHE A 214 22.77 -6.17 3.11
C PHE A 214 23.76 -7.16 3.75
N ARG A 215 23.29 -8.37 4.03
CA ARG A 215 24.03 -9.41 4.77
C ARG A 215 25.35 -9.80 4.09
N GLY A 216 25.40 -9.78 2.75
CA GLY A 216 26.60 -10.12 1.99
C GLY A 216 27.59 -8.96 1.80
N ARG A 217 27.25 -7.74 2.23
CA ARG A 217 28.06 -6.55 1.97
C ARG A 217 27.86 -5.51 3.08
N PRO A 218 28.62 -5.61 4.18
CA PRO A 218 28.58 -4.62 5.26
C PRO A 218 28.82 -3.22 4.71
N GLY A 219 28.07 -2.24 5.20
CA GLY A 219 28.05 -0.84 4.74
C GLY A 219 27.10 -0.55 3.59
N LEU A 220 26.49 -1.56 2.94
CA LEU A 220 25.43 -1.35 1.97
C LEU A 220 24.07 -1.54 2.64
N PHE A 221 23.18 -0.55 2.51
CA PHE A 221 21.84 -0.55 3.06
C PHE A 221 20.80 -0.39 1.95
N PHE A 222 19.59 -0.87 2.21
CA PHE A 222 18.43 -0.62 1.37
C PHE A 222 17.32 0.04 2.20
N ALA A 223 16.59 0.99 1.63
CA ALA A 223 15.54 1.69 2.35
C ALA A 223 14.36 2.06 1.45
N GLY A 224 13.19 2.25 2.06
CA GLY A 224 11.96 2.55 1.34
C GLY A 224 11.43 1.34 0.58
N GLN A 225 10.54 1.60 -0.37
CA GLN A 225 9.72 0.56 -1.01
C GLN A 225 10.50 -0.61 -1.64
N ILE A 226 11.74 -0.38 -2.08
CA ILE A 226 12.60 -1.44 -2.62
C ILE A 226 12.85 -2.58 -1.60
N THR A 227 12.70 -2.30 -0.31
CA THR A 227 12.83 -3.29 0.78
C THR A 227 11.56 -4.10 1.04
N GLY A 228 10.45 -3.81 0.36
CA GLY A 228 9.15 -4.40 0.65
C GLY A 228 8.42 -3.74 1.83
N VAL A 229 8.75 -2.49 2.19
CA VAL A 229 7.80 -1.65 2.93
C VAL A 229 6.86 -0.97 1.94
N GLU A 230 5.61 -0.73 2.32
CA GLU A 230 4.65 -0.04 1.46
C GLU A 230 4.02 1.15 2.17
N GLY A 231 3.90 2.26 1.44
CA GLY A 231 3.40 3.54 1.95
C GLY A 231 4.48 4.59 2.14
N TYR A 232 4.09 5.85 2.03
CA TYR A 232 5.02 6.99 2.14
C TYR A 232 5.62 7.10 3.54
N ILE A 233 4.80 6.85 4.58
CA ILE A 233 5.23 6.95 5.98
C ILE A 233 6.19 5.81 6.33
N GLU A 234 5.89 4.60 5.87
CA GLU A 234 6.72 3.42 6.04
C GLU A 234 8.06 3.57 5.30
N SER A 235 8.03 4.15 4.10
CA SER A 235 9.24 4.43 3.35
C SER A 235 10.10 5.50 4.02
N ALA A 236 9.50 6.57 4.53
CA ALA A 236 10.20 7.59 5.30
C ALA A 236 10.80 7.03 6.61
N ALA A 237 10.04 6.20 7.33
CA ALA A 237 10.50 5.50 8.52
C ALA A 237 11.69 4.57 8.22
N SER A 238 11.61 3.79 7.13
CA SER A 238 12.70 2.94 6.66
C SER A 238 13.94 3.75 6.25
N GLY A 239 13.77 4.89 5.58
CA GLY A 239 14.87 5.81 5.26
C GLY A 239 15.54 6.39 6.50
N LEU A 240 14.73 6.81 7.48
CA LEU A 240 15.22 7.33 8.77
C LEU A 240 16.09 6.30 9.49
N LEU A 241 15.61 5.07 9.64
CA LEU A 241 16.33 4.02 10.37
C LEU A 241 17.62 3.59 9.65
N ALA A 242 17.60 3.45 8.33
CA ALA A 242 18.81 3.17 7.54
C ALA A 242 19.84 4.30 7.66
N GLY A 243 19.39 5.57 7.64
CA GLY A 243 20.26 6.73 7.84
C GLY A 243 20.91 6.74 9.22
N VAL A 244 20.15 6.45 10.28
CA VAL A 244 20.66 6.31 11.65
C VAL A 244 21.67 5.16 11.72
N ALA A 245 21.35 3.99 11.18
CA ALA A 245 22.26 2.83 11.16
C ALA A 245 23.59 3.16 10.44
N ALA A 246 23.52 3.80 9.28
CA ALA A 246 24.69 4.24 8.52
C ALA A 246 25.53 5.27 9.31
N ALA A 247 24.89 6.21 10.01
CA ALA A 247 25.59 7.19 10.85
C ALA A 247 26.32 6.53 12.03
N HIS A 248 25.73 5.51 12.66
CA HIS A 248 26.38 4.72 13.70
C HIS A 248 27.58 3.94 13.15
N LEU A 249 27.44 3.35 11.94
CA LEU A 249 28.53 2.66 11.28
C LEU A 249 29.73 3.59 11.02
N ILE A 250 29.50 4.81 10.55
CA ILE A 250 30.56 5.82 10.34
C ILE A 250 31.30 6.13 11.65
N ARG A 251 30.58 6.16 12.77
CA ARG A 251 31.15 6.44 14.10
C ARG A 251 31.81 5.22 14.74
N GLY A 252 31.79 4.06 14.10
CA GLY A 252 32.25 2.79 14.71
C GLY A 252 31.40 2.36 15.91
N ALA A 253 30.18 2.87 16.03
CA ALA A 253 29.26 2.56 17.13
C ALA A 253 28.30 1.42 16.73
N GLY A 254 27.88 0.63 17.72
CA GLY A 254 26.78 -0.31 17.53
C GLY A 254 25.46 0.41 17.27
N TYR A 255 24.59 -0.20 16.46
CA TYR A 255 23.22 0.25 16.26
C TYR A 255 22.25 -0.87 16.60
N VAL A 256 21.31 -0.58 17.50
CA VAL A 256 20.21 -1.48 17.84
C VAL A 256 18.93 -0.89 17.26
N PRO A 257 18.23 -1.59 16.35
CA PRO A 257 16.98 -1.10 15.78
C PRO A 257 15.88 -1.04 16.85
N PRO A 258 14.83 -0.22 16.64
CA PRO A 258 13.73 -0.11 17.59
C PRO A 258 13.05 -1.47 17.83
N PRO A 259 12.50 -1.72 19.03
CA PRO A 259 11.95 -3.03 19.34
C PRO A 259 10.68 -3.32 18.53
N PRO A 260 10.36 -4.60 18.23
CA PRO A 260 9.18 -4.97 17.43
C PRO A 260 7.81 -4.72 18.09
N THR A 261 7.83 -4.22 19.33
CA THR A 261 6.65 -3.65 20.00
C THR A 261 6.26 -2.29 19.43
N THR A 262 7.16 -1.63 18.69
CA THR A 262 6.94 -0.35 17.98
C THR A 262 6.57 -0.60 16.51
N ALA A 263 5.93 0.37 15.87
CA ALA A 263 5.63 0.33 14.43
C ALA A 263 6.91 0.18 13.58
N HIS A 264 7.93 0.98 13.88
CA HIS A 264 9.23 0.98 13.23
C HIS A 264 9.93 -0.39 13.34
N GLY A 265 10.07 -0.90 14.56
CA GLY A 265 10.72 -2.19 14.81
C GLY A 265 9.96 -3.37 14.23
N ALA A 266 8.62 -3.31 14.24
CA ALA A 266 7.77 -4.34 13.64
C ALA A 266 7.97 -4.42 12.13
N LEU A 267 8.07 -3.29 11.44
CA LEU A 267 8.42 -3.25 10.00
C LEU A 267 9.81 -3.82 9.74
N MET A 268 10.82 -3.42 10.52
CA MET A 268 12.19 -3.90 10.34
C MET A 268 12.31 -5.40 10.58
N ARG A 269 11.57 -5.92 11.57
CA ARG A 269 11.44 -7.37 11.77
C ARG A 269 10.76 -8.04 10.57
N TYR A 270 9.65 -7.48 10.09
CA TYR A 270 8.90 -8.05 8.97
C TYR A 270 9.79 -8.22 7.73
N ILE A 271 10.53 -7.17 7.33
CA ILE A 271 11.41 -7.25 6.17
C ILE A 271 12.62 -8.15 6.37
N ALA A 272 13.07 -8.38 7.61
CA ALA A 272 14.29 -9.15 7.88
C ALA A 272 14.05 -10.62 8.22
N GLU A 273 12.84 -10.97 8.71
CA GLU A 273 12.56 -12.27 9.34
C GLU A 273 11.30 -12.97 8.84
N SER A 274 10.54 -12.36 7.93
CA SER A 274 9.41 -13.05 7.29
C SER A 274 9.89 -14.26 6.49
N ASP A 275 9.03 -15.27 6.32
CA ASP A 275 9.31 -16.41 5.44
C ASP A 275 9.60 -15.91 4.01
N PRO A 276 10.82 -16.11 3.48
CA PRO A 276 11.19 -15.67 2.14
C PRO A 276 10.28 -16.19 1.02
N SER A 277 9.71 -17.38 1.20
CA SER A 277 8.85 -18.01 0.19
C SER A 277 7.49 -17.30 0.05
N ARG A 278 7.05 -16.63 1.13
CA ARG A 278 5.76 -15.94 1.25
C ARG A 278 5.91 -14.43 1.42
N PHE A 279 7.13 -13.91 1.33
CA PHE A 279 7.41 -12.50 1.55
C PHE A 279 6.76 -11.64 0.46
N GLN A 280 5.96 -10.69 0.92
CA GLN A 280 5.37 -9.65 0.10
C GLN A 280 5.73 -8.30 0.70
N PRO A 281 5.66 -7.22 -0.07
CA PRO A 281 5.64 -5.89 0.51
C PRO A 281 4.51 -5.76 1.55
N SER A 282 4.65 -4.88 2.54
CA SER A 282 3.60 -4.62 3.51
C SER A 282 3.68 -3.23 4.12
N ASN A 283 2.51 -2.67 4.44
CA ASN A 283 2.37 -1.48 5.27
C ASN A 283 2.31 -1.85 6.74
N ILE A 284 2.38 -0.86 7.64
CA ILE A 284 2.25 -1.16 9.07
C ILE A 284 0.79 -1.47 9.44
N HIS A 285 0.59 -2.57 10.16
CA HIS A 285 -0.68 -2.88 10.81
C HIS A 285 -0.46 -3.51 12.20
N PHE A 286 -1.49 -3.45 13.06
CA PHE A 286 -1.46 -3.99 14.43
C PHE A 286 -1.16 -5.50 14.55
N GLY A 287 -1.11 -6.21 13.42
CA GLY A 287 -0.72 -7.62 13.36
C GLY A 287 0.80 -7.84 13.31
N LEU A 288 1.57 -6.85 12.84
CA LEU A 288 3.03 -6.94 12.82
C LEU A 288 3.67 -6.65 14.17
N LEU A 289 2.98 -5.86 15.01
CA LEU A 289 3.42 -5.57 16.37
C LEU A 289 3.31 -6.83 17.22
N ASP A 290 4.23 -6.99 18.16
CA ASP A 290 4.15 -8.07 19.15
C ASP A 290 2.77 -8.11 19.83
N PRO A 291 2.19 -9.30 20.07
CA PRO A 291 0.90 -9.39 20.74
C PRO A 291 0.95 -8.74 22.13
N PRO A 292 -0.20 -8.28 22.67
CA PRO A 292 -0.25 -7.95 24.08
C PRO A 292 -0.03 -9.23 24.90
N GLY A 293 0.67 -9.13 26.03
CA GLY A 293 0.79 -10.27 26.96
C GLY A 293 -0.58 -10.71 27.50
N ASP A 294 -1.53 -9.77 27.62
CA ASP A 294 -2.91 -10.06 27.99
C ASP A 294 -3.77 -10.44 26.77
N ARG A 295 -4.13 -11.73 26.70
CA ARG A 295 -4.97 -12.32 25.63
C ARG A 295 -6.46 -11.95 25.77
N ARG A 296 -6.89 -11.32 26.87
CA ARG A 296 -8.28 -10.88 27.09
C ARG A 296 -8.62 -9.60 26.34
N LEU A 297 -7.62 -8.78 26.01
CA LEU A 297 -7.81 -7.54 25.25
C LEU A 297 -8.31 -7.83 23.82
N ARG A 298 -9.45 -7.25 23.45
CA ARG A 298 -10.06 -7.40 22.12
C ARG A 298 -10.41 -6.04 21.50
N GLY A 299 -10.63 -6.06 20.18
CA GLY A 299 -11.14 -4.92 19.42
C GLY A 299 -10.36 -3.62 19.66
N ARG A 300 -11.10 -2.55 20.01
CA ARG A 300 -10.55 -1.21 20.22
C ARG A 300 -9.59 -1.14 21.41
N ALA A 301 -9.93 -1.76 22.54
CA ALA A 301 -9.09 -1.76 23.73
C ALA A 301 -7.71 -2.39 23.47
N ARG A 302 -7.68 -3.47 22.67
CA ARG A 302 -6.41 -4.09 22.21
C ARG A 302 -5.56 -3.10 21.41
N LYS A 303 -6.16 -2.42 20.42
CA LYS A 303 -5.45 -1.47 19.54
C LYS A 303 -4.90 -0.27 20.34
N GLU A 304 -5.69 0.28 21.25
CA GLU A 304 -5.25 1.39 22.11
C GLU A 304 -4.11 0.98 23.06
N HIS A 305 -4.19 -0.21 23.66
CA HIS A 305 -3.10 -0.75 24.48
C HIS A 305 -1.80 -0.90 23.67
N LEU A 306 -1.88 -1.52 22.48
CA LEU A 306 -0.71 -1.68 21.60
C LEU A 306 -0.11 -0.35 21.18
N ALA A 307 -0.95 0.65 20.86
CA ALA A 307 -0.49 1.98 20.48
C ALA A 307 0.25 2.70 21.62
N ARG A 308 -0.30 2.68 22.85
CA ARG A 308 0.37 3.28 24.02
C ARG A 308 1.71 2.61 24.28
N ARG A 309 1.75 1.27 24.30
CA ARG A 309 2.98 0.50 24.49
C ARG A 309 4.03 0.81 23.41
N ALA A 310 3.61 0.92 22.15
CA ALA A 310 4.49 1.27 21.04
C ALA A 310 5.08 2.68 21.19
N LEU A 311 4.27 3.66 21.58
CA LEU A 311 4.72 5.04 21.80
C LEU A 311 5.69 5.15 22.98
N ASP A 312 5.47 4.40 24.06
CA ASP A 312 6.40 4.39 25.19
C ASP A 312 7.71 3.69 24.84
N ALA A 313 7.65 2.60 24.08
CA ALA A 313 8.85 1.86 23.66
C ALA A 313 9.71 2.66 22.67
N ILE A 314 9.11 3.39 21.72
CA ILE A 314 9.88 4.19 20.76
C ILE A 314 10.54 5.41 21.43
N ARG A 315 9.90 5.99 22.46
CA ARG A 315 10.50 7.07 23.26
C ARG A 315 11.72 6.58 24.02
N ARG A 316 11.61 5.44 24.73
CA ARG A 316 12.75 4.83 25.43
C ARG A 316 13.90 4.51 24.48
N TRP A 317 13.61 3.88 23.33
CA TRP A 317 14.62 3.59 22.32
C TRP A 317 15.31 4.86 21.80
N ARG A 318 14.56 5.94 21.55
CA ARG A 318 15.14 7.22 21.14
C ARG A 318 16.06 7.81 22.21
N ASP A 319 15.65 7.72 23.48
CA ASP A 319 16.44 8.27 24.59
C ASP A 319 17.72 7.44 24.81
N GLU A 320 17.65 6.11 24.66
CA GLU A 320 18.81 5.19 24.68
C GLU A 320 19.76 5.43 23.49
N LEU A 321 19.22 5.76 22.31
CA LEU A 321 20.01 6.07 21.12
C LEU A 321 20.79 7.39 21.25
N ALA A 322 20.28 8.33 22.06
CA ALA A 322 20.88 9.64 22.28
C ALA A 322 21.92 9.66 23.42
N ALA A 323 21.91 8.64 24.29
CA ALA A 323 22.84 8.48 25.40
C ALA A 323 24.17 7.86 24.94
#